data_AF-A0A434SBN1-F1
#
_entry.id   AF-A0A434SBN1-F1
#
_cell.length_a   1.000
_cell.length_b   1.000
_cell.length_c   1.000
_cell.angle_alpha   90.00
_cell.angle_beta   90.00
_cell.angle_gamma   90.00
#
_symmetry.space_group_name_H-M   'P 1'
#
loop_
_entity.id
_entity.type
_entity.pdbx_description
1 polymer ?
#
loop_
_entity_poly.entity_id
_entity_poly.type
_entity_poly.pdbx_seq_one_letter_code
_entity_poly.pdbx_strand_id
1 'polypeptide(L)' 'IWTDLLGFAGIEVHRRILGLAHNADFETIADADLRAKCEAKALRFGRHIAVNRRQIHSIDEVNALAALVEQEKSL' A
#
# COMPACT_ATOMS: atom_id res chain seq x y z
N ILE A 1 3.19 -0.34 -19.98
CA ILE A 1 2.04 0.37 -19.37
C ILE A 1 1.56 -0.32 -18.10
N TRP A 2 0.85 -1.46 -18.13
CA TRP A 2 0.31 -2.11 -16.90
C TRP A 2 1.39 -2.38 -15.83
N THR A 3 2.48 -3.05 -16.21
CA THR A 3 3.58 -3.34 -15.28
C THR A 3 4.21 -2.06 -14.72
N ASP A 4 4.38 -1.01 -15.53
CA ASP A 4 4.95 0.26 -15.07
C ASP A 4 4.00 0.98 -14.12
N LEU A 5 2.70 0.99 -14.43
CA LEU A 5 1.64 1.54 -13.60
C LEU A 5 1.70 0.95 -12.18
N LEU A 6 1.78 -0.39 -12.07
CA LEU A 6 1.87 -1.05 -10.76
C LEU A 6 3.17 -0.68 -10.02
N GLY A 7 4.27 -0.52 -10.76
CA GLY A 7 5.53 -0.03 -10.22
C GLY A 7 5.40 1.37 -9.63
N PHE A 8 4.84 2.32 -10.38
CA PHE A 8 4.63 3.69 -9.91
C PHE A 8 3.66 3.76 -8.74
N ALA A 9 2.55 3.01 -8.80
CA ALA A 9 1.57 2.96 -7.71
C ALA A 9 2.21 2.46 -6.40
N GLY A 10 2.96 1.36 -6.45
CA GLY A 10 3.61 0.82 -5.27
C GLY A 10 4.67 1.75 -4.67
N ILE A 11 5.43 2.46 -5.51
CA ILE A 11 6.41 3.45 -5.03
C ILE A 11 5.72 4.70 -4.47
N GLU A 12 4.63 5.18 -5.08
CA GLU A 12 3.89 6.34 -4.58
C GLU A 12 3.30 6.08 -3.18
N VAL A 13 2.78 4.87 -2.92
CA VAL A 13 2.33 4.47 -1.58
C VAL A 13 3.44 4.63 -0.54
N HIS A 14 4.66 4.15 -0.83
CA HIS A 14 5.79 4.31 0.11
C HIS A 14 6.20 5.77 0.25
N ARG A 15 6.23 6.51 -0.86
CA ARG A 15 6.67 7.91 -0.86
C ARG A 15 5.74 8.81 -0.05
N ARG A 16 4.44 8.48 0.01
CA ARG A 16 3.44 9.22 0.80
C ARG A 16 3.46 8.88 2.30
N ILE A 17 4.05 7.75 2.69
CA ILE A 17 4.12 7.32 4.09
C ILE A 17 5.49 7.62 4.70
N LEU A 18 6.58 7.37 3.96
CA LEU A 18 7.97 7.45 4.45
C LEU A 18 8.76 8.62 3.85
N GLY A 19 8.22 9.29 2.83
CA GLY A 19 8.87 10.43 2.18
C GLY A 19 8.45 11.76 2.79
N LEU A 20 9.14 12.85 2.46
CA LEU A 20 8.91 14.17 3.09
C LEU A 20 7.49 14.75 2.92
N ALA A 21 6.78 14.35 1.87
CA ALA A 21 5.47 14.91 1.51
C ALA A 21 4.35 13.89 1.79
N HIS A 22 3.91 13.88 3.04
CA HIS A 22 2.88 12.98 3.56
C HIS A 22 1.50 13.34 2.97
N ASN A 23 0.54 12.40 3.03
CA ASN A 23 -0.86 12.65 2.68
C ASN A 23 -1.75 12.77 3.93
N ALA A 24 -2.84 13.53 3.80
CA ALA A 24 -3.75 13.77 4.92
C ALA A 24 -4.46 12.49 5.41
N ASP A 25 -4.62 11.47 4.56
CA ASP A 25 -5.34 10.24 4.89
C ASP A 25 -4.73 9.52 6.10
N PHE A 26 -3.41 9.51 6.24
CA PHE A 26 -2.74 8.97 7.44
C PHE A 26 -2.59 10.04 8.53
N GLU A 27 -2.18 11.27 8.18
CA GLU A 27 -1.91 12.33 9.16
C GLU A 27 -3.13 12.75 9.99
N THR A 28 -4.34 12.57 9.45
CA THR A 28 -5.60 12.87 10.17
C THR A 28 -6.01 11.77 11.16
N ILE A 29 -5.37 10.61 11.15
CA ILE A 29 -5.59 9.55 12.14
C ILE A 29 -4.86 9.97 13.43
N ALA A 30 -5.64 10.37 14.45
CA ALA A 30 -5.11 10.85 15.72
C ALA A 30 -4.50 9.76 16.61
N ASP A 31 -5.07 8.56 16.58
CA ASP A 31 -4.54 7.39 17.29
C ASP A 31 -3.29 6.88 16.55
N ALA A 32 -2.12 7.03 17.20
CA ALA A 32 -0.85 6.65 16.63
C ALA A 32 -0.72 5.14 16.38
N ASP A 33 -1.33 4.30 17.23
CA ASP A 33 -1.29 2.85 17.05
C ASP A 33 -2.17 2.42 15.87
N LEU A 34 -3.34 3.07 15.73
CA LEU A 34 -4.20 2.87 14.57
C LEU A 34 -3.50 3.33 13.28
N ARG A 35 -2.90 4.52 13.30
CA ARG A 35 -2.16 5.07 12.15
C ARG A 35 -1.03 4.14 11.72
N ALA A 36 -0.20 3.70 12.66
CA ALA A 36 0.91 2.80 12.39
C ALA A 36 0.44 1.48 11.77
N LYS A 37 -0.69 0.91 12.22
CA LYS A 37 -1.29 -0.31 11.64
C LYS A 37 -1.75 -0.06 10.19
N CYS A 38 -2.42 1.05 9.93
CA CYS A 38 -2.87 1.42 8.57
C CYS A 38 -1.68 1.65 7.62
N GLU A 39 -0.66 2.39 8.08
CA GLU A 39 0.57 2.66 7.32
C GLU A 39 1.33 1.36 7.02
N ALA A 40 1.50 0.48 8.02
CA ALA A 40 2.18 -0.81 7.84
C ALA A 40 1.49 -1.69 6.79
N LYS A 41 0.15 -1.77 6.83
CA LYS A 41 -0.64 -2.48 5.80
C LYS A 41 -0.44 -1.87 4.41
N ALA A 42 -0.54 -0.54 4.29
CA ALA A 42 -0.34 0.15 3.02
C ALA A 42 1.08 -0.07 2.46
N LEU A 43 2.12 -0.01 3.30
CA LEU A 43 3.50 -0.29 2.90
C LEU A 43 3.66 -1.73 2.39
N ARG A 44 3.06 -2.72 3.07
CA ARG A 44 3.09 -4.12 2.63
C ARG A 44 2.40 -4.31 1.28
N PHE A 45 1.21 -3.72 1.10
CA PHE A 45 0.49 -3.72 -0.16
C PHE A 45 1.31 -3.07 -1.28
N GLY A 46 1.81 -1.84 -1.05
CA GLY A 46 2.66 -1.10 -1.98
C GLY A 46 3.89 -1.90 -2.39
N ARG A 47 4.51 -2.61 -1.45
CA ARG A 47 5.72 -3.41 -1.72
C ARG A 47 5.39 -4.59 -2.61
N HIS A 48 4.28 -5.26 -2.31
CA HIS A 48 3.85 -6.41 -3.08
C HIS A 48 3.55 -6.01 -4.53
N ILE A 49 2.77 -4.95 -4.77
CA ILE A 49 2.48 -4.51 -6.14
C ILE A 49 3.73 -4.00 -6.86
N ALA A 50 4.66 -3.31 -6.18
CA ALA A 50 5.89 -2.85 -6.82
C ALA A 50 6.83 -4.00 -7.19
N VAL A 51 7.06 -4.96 -6.29
CA VAL A 51 8.03 -6.04 -6.49
C VAL A 51 7.46 -7.13 -7.40
N ASN A 52 6.19 -7.50 -7.22
CA ASN A 52 5.55 -8.60 -7.95
C ASN A 52 4.74 -8.14 -9.17
N ARG A 53 4.83 -6.87 -9.60
CA ARG A 53 4.09 -6.25 -10.74
C ARG A 53 4.04 -7.05 -12.07
N ARG A 54 4.92 -8.01 -12.28
CA ARG A 54 4.92 -8.88 -13.48
C ARG A 54 4.00 -10.11 -13.34
N GLN A 55 3.58 -10.43 -12.12
CA GLN A 55 2.73 -11.57 -11.76
C GLN A 55 1.29 -11.16 -11.44
N ILE A 56 0.97 -9.87 -11.60
CA ILE A 56 -0.36 -9.32 -11.38
C ILE A 56 -0.91 -9.00 -12.76
N HIS A 57 -2.05 -9.58 -13.13
CA HIS A 57 -2.56 -9.54 -14.49
C HIS A 57 -3.87 -8.75 -14.64
N SER A 58 -4.48 -8.34 -13.52
CA SER A 58 -5.75 -7.62 -13.52
C SER A 58 -5.87 -6.67 -12.32
N ILE A 59 -6.77 -5.71 -12.43
CA ILE A 59 -7.13 -4.84 -11.30
C ILE A 59 -7.87 -5.63 -10.20
N ASP A 60 -8.57 -6.70 -10.55
CA ASP A 60 -9.25 -7.56 -9.59
C ASP A 60 -8.25 -8.28 -8.67
N GLU A 61 -7.10 -8.73 -9.20
CA GLU A 61 -6.01 -9.27 -8.38
C GLU A 61 -5.43 -8.23 -7.41
N VAL A 62 -5.33 -6.97 -7.83
CA VAL A 62 -4.89 -5.86 -6.96
C VAL A 62 -5.91 -5.63 -5.84
N ASN A 63 -7.21 -5.62 -6.16
CA ASN A 63 -8.27 -5.46 -5.17
C ASN A 63 -8.32 -6.64 -4.19
N ALA A 64 -8.15 -7.87 -4.68
CA ALA A 64 -8.07 -9.06 -3.84
C ALA A 64 -6.88 -9.01 -2.89
N LEU A 65 -5.72 -8.56 -3.37
CA LEU A 65 -4.54 -8.35 -2.54
C LEU A 65 -4.79 -7.29 -1.44
N ALA A 66 -5.43 -6.18 -1.77
CA ALA A 66 -5.78 -5.15 -0.79
C ALA A 66 -6.69 -5.70 0.32
N ALA A 67 -7.71 -6.49 -0.05
CA ALA A 67 -8.60 -7.14 0.90
C ALA A 67 -7.85 -8.15 1.80
N LEU A 68 -6.91 -8.91 1.24
CA LEU A 68 -6.11 -9.88 2.00
C LEU A 68 -5.20 -9.19 3.02
N VAL A 69 -4.52 -8.11 2.63
CA VAL A 69 -3.66 -7.33 3.53
C VAL A 69 -4.47 -6.67 4.65
N GLU A 70 -5.71 -6.27 4.39
CA GLU A 70 -6.58 -5.70 5.43
C GLU A 70 -7.00 -6.74 6.47
N GLN A 71 -7.23 -7.99 6.05
CA GLN A 71 -7.64 -9.10 6.91
C GLN A 71 -6.50 -9.70 7.74
N GLU A 72 -5.24 -9.44 7.39
CA GLU A 72 -4.11 -9.88 8.20
C GLU A 72 -4.13 -9.22 9.58
N LYS A 73 -4.25 -10.05 10.62
CA LYS A 73 -4.10 -9.60 12.00
C LYS A 73 -2.66 -9.16 12.21
N SER A 74 -2.47 -7.88 12.56
CA SER A 74 -1.20 -7.41 13.10
C SER A 74 -0.95 -8.18 14.41
N LEU A 75 0.09 -9.01 14.44
CA LEU A 75 0.55 -9.72 15.64
C LEU A 75 0.92 -8.75 16.77
#